data_AF-A0A0R1XEL0-F1
#
_entry.id   AF-A0A0R1XEL0-F1
#
_cell.length_a   1.000
_cell.length_b   1.000
_cell.length_c   1.000
_cell.angle_alpha   90.00
_cell.angle_beta   90.00
_cell.angle_gamma   90.00
#
_symmetry.space_group_name_H-M   'P 1'
#
loop_
_entity.id
_entity.type
_entity.pdbx_description
1 polymer ?
#
loop_
_entity_poly.entity_id
_entity_poly.type
_entity_poly.pdbx_seq_one_letter_code
_entity_poly.pdbx_strand_id
1 'polypeptide(L)' 'MAFYNAVEEAYEGGTATADLLDAYAAFKTVVPDKMTEKQLDAAFTEASGYSLYRAVQAAKQAAGPTVQLTGGEQRG' A
#
# COMPACT_ATOMS: atom_id res chain seq x y z
N MET A 1 7.62 -8.75 -2.87
CA MET A 1 6.24 -9.07 -3.31
C MET A 1 5.24 -8.91 -2.18
N ALA A 2 5.53 -9.38 -0.95
CA ALA A 2 4.62 -9.25 0.21
C ALA A 2 3.98 -7.85 0.39
N PHE A 3 4.74 -6.76 0.23
CA PHE A 3 4.18 -5.40 0.34
C PHE A 3 3.10 -5.10 -0.70
N TYR A 4 3.30 -5.46 -1.96
CA TYR A 4 2.34 -5.20 -3.03
C TYR A 4 1.07 -6.02 -2.83
N ASN A 5 1.21 -7.30 -2.49
CA ASN A 5 0.08 -8.18 -2.20
C ASN A 5 -0.73 -7.67 -0.99
N ALA A 6 -0.07 -7.24 0.08
CA ALA A 6 -0.76 -6.67 1.24
C ALA A 6 -1.51 -5.38 0.87
N VAL A 7 -0.99 -4.58 -0.07
CA VAL A 7 -1.72 -3.43 -0.61
C VAL A 7 -2.95 -3.87 -1.40
N GLU A 8 -2.82 -4.85 -2.31
CA GLU A 8 -3.97 -5.39 -3.07
C GLU A 8 -5.05 -5.94 -2.14
N GLU A 9 -4.68 -6.75 -1.15
CA GLU A 9 -5.59 -7.25 -0.12
C GLU A 9 -6.29 -6.12 0.62
N ALA A 10 -5.57 -5.05 0.99
CA ALA A 10 -6.15 -3.89 1.64
C ALA A 10 -7.25 -3.23 0.79
N TYR A 11 -7.17 -3.29 -0.54
CA TYR A 11 -8.19 -2.77 -1.46
C TYR A 11 -9.31 -3.78 -1.79
N GLU A 12 -9.02 -5.07 -1.81
CA GLU A 12 -9.99 -6.11 -2.21
C GLU A 12 -10.87 -6.62 -1.06
N GLY A 13 -10.35 -6.66 0.17
CA GLY A 13 -11.06 -7.23 1.32
C GLY A 13 -10.58 -6.77 2.69
N GLY A 14 -9.53 -5.96 2.72
CA GLY A 14 -8.80 -5.58 3.93
C GLY A 14 -7.65 -6.55 4.23
N THR A 15 -6.62 -6.02 4.88
CA THR A 15 -5.47 -6.78 5.38
C THR A 15 -5.17 -6.42 6.83
N ALA A 16 -4.38 -7.23 7.53
CA ALA A 16 -3.96 -6.88 8.88
C ALA A 16 -3.06 -5.64 8.85
N THR A 17 -3.39 -4.63 9.68
CA THR A 17 -2.65 -3.38 9.75
C THR A 17 -1.17 -3.62 10.05
N ALA A 18 -0.87 -4.57 10.95
CA ALA A 18 0.50 -4.95 11.29
C ALA A 18 1.24 -5.55 10.09
N ASP A 19 0.64 -6.52 9.40
CA ASP A 19 1.26 -7.21 8.27
C ASP A 19 1.61 -6.25 7.12
N LEU A 20 0.71 -5.29 6.81
CA LEU A 20 0.99 -4.27 5.81
C LEU A 20 2.14 -3.34 6.22
N LEU A 21 2.20 -2.93 7.51
CA LEU A 21 3.26 -2.06 8.01
C LEU A 21 4.61 -2.78 8.08
N ASP A 22 4.63 -4.06 8.45
CA ASP A 22 5.85 -4.88 8.50
C ASP A 22 6.36 -5.16 7.08
N ALA A 23 5.46 -5.49 6.14
CA ALA A 23 5.81 -5.63 4.73
C ALA A 23 6.33 -4.31 4.14
N TYR A 24 5.77 -3.17 4.52
CA TYR A 24 6.28 -1.85 4.14
C TYR A 24 7.67 -1.58 4.73
N ALA A 25 7.92 -1.91 6.00
CA ALA A 25 9.22 -1.75 6.62
C ALA A 25 10.30 -2.58 5.88
N ALA A 26 10.00 -3.83 5.56
CA ALA A 26 10.88 -4.69 4.75
C ALA A 26 11.07 -4.16 3.31
N PHE A 27 10.03 -3.60 2.70
CA PHE A 27 10.17 -2.92 1.41
C PHE A 27 11.13 -1.74 1.49
N LYS A 28 11.05 -0.92 2.54
CA LYS A 28 11.93 0.24 2.74
C LYS A 28 13.39 -0.12 3.00
N THR A 29 13.72 -1.34 3.44
CA THR A 29 15.13 -1.77 3.52
C THR A 29 15.75 -1.99 2.14
N VAL A 30 14.92 -2.31 1.14
CA VAL A 30 15.34 -2.52 -0.26
C VAL A 30 15.21 -1.23 -1.07
N VAL A 31 14.15 -0.46 -0.83
CA VAL A 31 13.84 0.81 -1.50
C VAL A 31 13.87 1.94 -0.46
N PRO A 32 15.06 2.38 -0.01
CA PRO A 32 15.16 3.39 1.04
C PRO A 32 14.77 4.78 0.57
N ASP A 33 14.98 5.10 -0.71
CA ASP A 33 14.78 6.45 -1.23
C ASP A 33 13.33 6.73 -1.64
N LYS A 34 12.92 7.99 -1.48
CA LYS A 34 11.54 8.44 -1.73
C LYS A 34 11.21 8.54 -3.22
N MET A 35 12.21 8.77 -4.08
CA MET A 35 11.96 8.97 -5.51
C MET A 35 11.62 7.64 -6.18
N THR A 36 12.37 6.57 -5.88
CA THR A 36 12.09 5.21 -6.35
C THR A 36 10.75 4.72 -5.83
N GLU A 37 10.44 4.93 -4.55
CA GLU A 37 9.12 4.60 -3.99
C GLU A 37 7.98 5.28 -4.77
N LYS A 38 8.14 6.57 -5.12
CA LYS A 38 7.15 7.31 -5.92
C LYS A 38 7.03 6.77 -7.35
N GLN A 39 8.12 6.38 -8.00
CA GLN A 39 8.09 5.79 -9.34
C GLN A 39 7.38 4.44 -9.32
N LEU A 40 7.65 3.62 -8.31
CA LEU A 40 7.00 2.32 -8.12
C LEU A 40 5.51 2.46 -7.80
N ASP A 41 5.13 3.42 -6.95
CA ASP A 41 3.72 3.74 -6.66
C ASP A 41 2.99 4.19 -7.93
N ALA A 42 3.60 5.04 -8.75
CA ALA A 42 3.02 5.49 -10.01
C ALA A 42 2.81 4.32 -11.01
N ALA A 43 3.84 3.48 -11.20
CA ALA A 43 3.76 2.34 -12.10
C ALA A 43 2.73 1.31 -11.62
N PHE A 44 2.67 1.05 -10.31
CA PHE A 44 1.68 0.16 -9.72
C PHE A 44 0.26 0.72 -9.87
N THR A 45 0.07 2.01 -9.56
CA THR A 45 -1.23 2.69 -9.71
C THR A 45 -1.71 2.67 -11.17
N GLU A 46 -0.81 2.84 -12.13
CA GLU A 46 -1.16 2.75 -13.55
C GLU A 46 -1.60 1.34 -13.97
N ALA A 47 -0.98 0.30 -13.41
CA ALA A 47 -1.28 -1.09 -13.73
C ALA A 47 -2.51 -1.65 -13.01
N SER A 48 -2.70 -1.34 -11.72
CA SER A 48 -3.74 -1.94 -10.87
C SER A 48 -4.88 -0.97 -10.51
N GLY A 49 -4.65 0.34 -10.62
CA GLY A 49 -5.54 1.36 -10.07
C GLY A 49 -5.34 1.61 -8.57
N TYR A 50 -4.50 0.85 -7.86
CA TYR A 50 -4.29 0.97 -6.42
C TYR A 50 -3.02 1.76 -6.09
N SER A 51 -3.05 2.54 -4.99
CA SER A 51 -1.88 3.30 -4.54
C SER A 51 -1.24 2.65 -3.32
N LEU A 52 0.06 2.37 -3.43
CA LEU A 52 0.92 1.92 -2.33
C LEU A 52 0.94 2.97 -1.21
N TYR A 53 1.10 4.23 -1.59
CA TYR A 53 1.17 5.34 -0.64
C TYR A 53 -0.11 5.46 0.18
N ARG A 54 -1.28 5.43 -0.47
CA ARG A 54 -2.58 5.53 0.21
C ARG A 54 -2.79 4.38 1.19
N ALA A 55 -2.45 3.15 0.79
CA ALA A 55 -2.57 1.98 1.66
C ALA A 55 -1.69 2.10 2.92
N VAL A 56 -0.43 2.51 2.78
CA VAL A 56 0.48 2.74 3.92
C VAL A 56 -0.02 3.87 4.81
N GLN A 57 -0.51 4.97 4.24
CA GLN A 57 -1.07 6.08 5.02
C GLN A 57 -2.29 5.65 5.82
N ALA A 58 -3.19 4.87 5.21
CA ALA A 58 -4.36 4.34 5.90
C ALA A 58 -3.94 3.41 7.03
N ALA A 59 -2.98 2.51 6.80
CA ALA A 59 -2.47 1.59 7.82
C ALA A 59 -1.85 2.32 9.02
N LYS A 60 -1.05 3.36 8.77
CA LYS A 60 -0.44 4.19 9.83
C LYS A 60 -1.46 4.96 10.67
N GLN A 61 -2.62 5.27 10.10
CA GLN A 61 -3.70 6.02 10.75
C GLN A 61 -4.81 5.12 11.30
N ALA A 62 -4.78 3.82 11.01
CA ALA A 62 -5.79 2.89 11.44
C ALA A 62 -5.76 2.72 12.97
N ALA A 63 -6.93 2.81 13.60
CA ALA A 63 -7.10 2.53 15.02
C ALA A 63 -7.35 1.04 15.32
N GLY A 64 -7.47 0.20 14.28
CA GLY A 64 -7.88 -1.19 14.37
C GLY A 64 -6.89 -2.17 13.75
N PRO A 65 -7.10 -3.48 14.00
CA PRO A 65 -6.20 -4.54 13.54
C PRO A 65 -6.28 -4.79 12.03
N THR A 66 -7.30 -4.26 11.35
CA THR A 66 -7.52 -4.42 9.92
C THR A 66 -7.63 -3.05 9.27
N VAL A 67 -6.96 -2.89 8.14
CA VAL A 67 -7.07 -1.72 7.27
C VAL A 67 -7.69 -2.16 5.95
N GLN A 68 -8.73 -1.45 5.53
CA GLN A 68 -9.40 -1.64 4.25
C GLN A 68 -9.59 -0.30 3.57
N LEU A 69 -9.27 -0.24 2.27
CA LEU A 69 -9.46 0.93 1.43
C LEU A 69 -10.56 0.64 0.42
N THR A 70 -11.48 1.58 0.24
CA THR A 70 -12.50 1.48 -0.80
C THR A 70 -12.02 2.23 -2.04
N GLY A 71 -11.75 1.50 -3.12
CA GLY A 71 -11.57 2.04 -4.47
C GLY A 71 -10.34 2.93 -4.66
N GLY A 72 -9.41 2.46 -5.50
CA GLY A 72 -8.41 3.33 -6.12
C GLY A 72 -9.11 4.47 -6.86
N GLU A 73 -8.66 5.71 -6.64
CA GLU A 73 -9.26 6.93 -7.21
C GLU A 73 -9.68 6.70 -8.66
N GLN A 74 -10.99 6.75 -8.92
CA GLN A 74 -11.50 6.80 -10.28
C GLN A 74 -10.86 8.02 -10.95
N ARG A 75 -10.05 7.76 -11.98
CA ARG A 75 -9.54 8.79 -12.87
C ARG A 75 -10.76 9.51 -13.46
N GLY A 76 -10.99 10.75 -13.01
CA GLY A 76 -11.74 11.74 -13.77
C GLY A 76 -10.95 12.21 -14.98
#